data_AF-S0FAT3-F1
#
_entry.id   AF-S0FAT3-F1
#
_cell.length_a   1.000
_cell.length_b   1.000
_cell.length_c   1.000
_cell.angle_alpha   90.00
_cell.angle_beta   90.00
_cell.angle_gamma   90.00
#
_symmetry.space_group_name_H-M   'P 1'
#
loop_
_entity.id
_entity.type
_entity.pdbx_description
1 polymer ?
#
loop_
_entity_poly.entity_id
_entity_poly.type
_entity_poly.pdbx_seq_one_letter_code
_entity_poly.pdbx_strand_id
1 'polypeptide(L)' 'MDAKEKVLATMKEAGQPLNAGKIAELSGLDRKEVDAAMKQLKAEGAIVSPV' A
#
# COMPACT_ATOMS: atom_id res chain seq x y z
N MET A 1 -2.69 -5.95 13.32
CA MET A 1 -3.06 -5.31 12.04
C MET A 1 -1.86 -5.41 11.15
N ASP A 2 -1.92 -6.26 10.13
CA ASP A 2 -0.84 -6.42 9.18
C ASP A 2 -0.66 -5.13 8.36
N ALA A 3 0.60 -4.76 8.11
CA ALA A 3 0.94 -3.63 7.26
C ALA A 3 0.27 -3.75 5.89
N LYS A 4 0.13 -4.98 5.37
CA LYS A 4 -0.55 -5.31 4.12
C LYS A 4 -2.03 -4.90 4.12
N GLU A 5 -2.79 -5.28 5.15
CA GLU A 5 -4.20 -4.90 5.25
C GLU A 5 -4.37 -3.39 5.33
N LYS A 6 -3.51 -2.71 6.11
CA LYS A 6 -3.54 -1.26 6.25
C LYS A 6 -3.26 -0.56 4.91
N VAL A 7 -2.24 -1.01 4.18
CA VAL A 7 -1.88 -0.50 2.85
C VAL A 7 -3.06 -0.70 1.88
N LEU A 8 -3.65 -1.89 1.87
CA LEU A 8 -4.73 -2.25 0.95
C LEU A 8 -6.03 -1.48 1.27
N ALA A 9 -6.37 -1.33 2.54
CA ALA A 9 -7.48 -0.49 3.00
C ALA A 9 -7.27 0.97 2.59
N THR A 10 -6.08 1.52 2.86
CA THR A 10 -5.72 2.91 2.49
C THR A 10 -5.83 3.15 0.98
N MET A 11 -5.36 2.20 0.17
CA MET A 11 -5.49 2.29 -1.30
C MET A 11 -6.94 2.21 -1.76
N LYS A 12 -7.76 1.35 -1.14
CA LYS A 12 -9.20 1.26 -1.45
C LYS A 12 -9.97 2.50 -1.04
N GLU A 13 -9.72 3.04 0.15
CA GLU A 13 -10.36 4.26 0.66
C GLU A 13 -9.98 5.49 -0.18
N ALA A 14 -8.73 5.57 -0.62
CA ALA A 14 -8.28 6.68 -1.44
C ALA A 14 -8.88 6.69 -2.86
N GLY A 15 -9.35 5.54 -3.35
CA GLY A 15 -10.02 5.39 -4.65
C GLY A 15 -9.18 5.78 -5.86
N GLN A 16 -7.88 5.96 -5.67
CA GLN A 16 -6.94 6.48 -6.67
C GLN A 16 -5.58 5.81 -6.48
N PRO A 17 -4.75 5.75 -7.53
CA PRO A 17 -3.42 5.20 -7.40
C PRO A 17 -2.56 6.05 -6.46
N LEU A 18 -2.09 5.41 -5.40
CA LEU A 18 -1.21 6.02 -4.42
C LEU A 18 0.21 5.46 -4.56
N ASN A 19 1.19 6.32 -4.32
CA ASN A 19 2.58 5.91 -4.19
C ASN A 19 2.91 5.50 -2.75
N ALA A 20 4.08 4.87 -2.55
CA ALA A 20 4.54 4.41 -1.23
C ALA A 20 4.55 5.51 -0.17
N GLY A 21 4.83 6.76 -0.56
CA GLY A 21 4.94 7.88 0.38
C GLY A 21 3.57 8.28 0.91
N LYS A 22 2.62 8.46 0.00
CA LYS A 22 1.26 8.81 0.37
C LYS A 22 0.62 7.72 1.21
N ILE A 23 0.87 6.46 0.89
CA ILE A 23 0.38 5.33 1.68
C ILE A 23 1.01 5.33 3.07
N ALA A 24 2.33 5.57 3.20
CA ALA A 24 2.99 5.66 4.50
C ALA A 24 2.41 6.79 5.36
N GLU A 25 2.17 7.97 4.79
CA GLU A 25 1.53 9.10 5.48
C GLU A 25 0.09 8.81 5.91
N LEU A 26 -0.72 8.21 5.02
CA LEU A 26 -2.13 7.93 5.30
C LEU A 26 -2.33 6.75 6.26
N SER A 27 -1.54 5.68 6.10
CA SER A 27 -1.63 4.48 6.94
C SER A 27 -0.88 4.61 8.27
N GLY A 28 -0.02 5.63 8.40
CA GLY A 28 0.89 5.81 9.52
C GLY A 28 1.89 4.66 9.67
N LEU A 29 2.24 4.00 8.56
CA LEU A 29 3.26 2.94 8.51
C LEU A 29 4.60 3.51 8.08
N ASP A 30 5.68 2.83 8.47
CA ASP A 30 7.00 3.16 7.97
C ASP A 30 7.09 2.92 6.46
N ARG A 31 7.81 3.80 5.76
CA ARG A 31 7.98 3.66 4.31
C ARG A 31 8.58 2.31 3.91
N LYS A 32 9.43 1.72 4.76
CA LYS A 32 9.98 0.37 4.54
C LYS A 32 8.89 -0.71 4.62
N GLU A 33 7.97 -0.60 5.57
CA GLU A 33 6.85 -1.54 5.71
C GLU A 33 5.89 -1.41 4.53
N VAL A 34 5.59 -0.19 4.11
CA VAL A 34 4.74 0.06 2.94
C VAL A 34 5.38 -0.49 1.66
N ASP A 35 6.68 -0.30 1.46
CA ASP A 35 7.38 -0.82 0.28
C ASP A 35 7.38 -2.35 0.27
N ALA A 36 7.63 -2.99 1.42
CA ALA A 36 7.57 -4.44 1.56
C ALA A 36 6.14 -4.98 1.32
N ALA A 37 5.14 -4.35 1.94
CA ALA A 37 3.74 -4.70 1.77
C ALA A 37 3.29 -4.53 0.32
N MET A 38 3.61 -3.41 -0.34
CA MET A 38 3.29 -3.21 -1.74
C MET A 38 3.98 -4.23 -2.66
N LYS A 39 5.24 -4.60 -2.39
CA LYS A 39 5.91 -5.66 -3.15
C LYS A 39 5.22 -7.01 -3.00
N GLN A 40 4.85 -7.39 -1.78
CA GLN A 40 4.10 -8.62 -1.53
C GLN A 40 2.74 -8.57 -2.23
N LEU A 41 1.95 -7.52 -2.02
CA LEU A 41 0.63 -7.37 -2.62
C LEU A 41 0.69 -7.35 -4.16
N LYS A 42 1.75 -6.78 -4.74
CA LYS A 42 1.98 -6.80 -6.19
C LYS A 42 2.36 -8.20 -6.68
N ALA A 43 3.19 -8.92 -5.93
CA ALA A 43 3.57 -10.30 -6.24
C ALA A 43 2.38 -11.26 -6.11
N GLU A 44 1.47 -11.01 -5.16
CA GLU A 44 0.23 -11.76 -4.94
C GLU A 44 -0.88 -11.37 -5.92
N GLY A 45 -0.68 -10.33 -6.76
CA GLY A 45 -1.68 -9.83 -7.70
C GLY A 45 -2.85 -9.07 -7.05
N ALA A 46 -2.73 -8.72 -5.77
CA ALA A 46 -3.75 -8.02 -5.00
C ALA A 46 -3.81 -6.51 -5.29
N ILE A 47 -2.70 -5.92 -5.79
CA ILE A 47 -2.66 -4.52 -6.25
C ILE A 47 -2.00 -4.42 -7.63
N VAL A 48 -2.40 -3.40 -8.39
CA VAL A 48 -1.79 -3.05 -9.67
C VAL A 48 -1.27 -1.61 -9.56
N SER A 49 0.03 -1.41 -9.84
CA SER A 49 0.55 -0.06 -10.06
C SER A 49 0.14 0.36 -11.47
N PRO A 50 -0.67 1.41 -11.66
CA PRO A 50 -0.70 2.07 -12.95
C PRO A 50 0.70 2.59 -13.24
N VAL A 51 1.12 2.39 -14.49
CA VAL A 51 2.46 2.70 -15.02
C VAL A 51 2.86 4.15 -14.86
#